data_AF-W7PM72-F1
#
_entry.id   AF-W7PM72-F1
#
_cell.length_a   1.000
_cell.length_b   1.000
_cell.length_c   1.000
_cell.angle_alpha   90.00
_cell.angle_beta   90.00
_cell.angle_gamma   90.00
#
_symmetry.space_group_name_H-M   'P 1'
#
loop_
_entity.id
_entity.type
_entity.pdbx_description
1 polymer ?
#
loop_
_entity_poly.entity_id
_entity_poly.type
_entity_poly.pdbx_seq_one_letter_code
_entity_poly.pdbx_strand_id
1 'polypeptide(L)' 'MAERNIPEALLLELLDIGDTRYKDSERLWIAMSVADRHDNLICAAVVLEDRLVVKTIMHHFCWEE' A
#
# COMPACT_ATOMS: atom_id res chain seq x y z
N MET A 1 -2.61 11.70 -1.36
CA MET A 1 -3.61 10.86 -2.05
C MET A 1 -4.18 11.56 -3.28
N ALA A 2 -4.81 12.72 -3.13
CA ALA A 2 -5.37 13.49 -4.25
C ALA A 2 -4.38 13.81 -5.38
N GLU A 3 -3.17 14.30 -5.04
CA GLU A 3 -2.12 14.64 -6.03
C GLU A 3 -1.65 13.45 -6.88
N ARG A 4 -1.84 12.22 -6.40
CA ARG A 4 -1.42 10.96 -7.06
C ARG A 4 -2.63 10.21 -7.63
N ASN A 5 -3.80 10.83 -7.64
CA ASN A 5 -5.06 10.23 -8.07
C ASN A 5 -5.35 8.88 -7.37
N ILE A 6 -5.08 8.78 -6.06
CA ILE A 6 -5.38 7.59 -5.26
C ILE A 6 -6.64 7.90 -4.44
N PRO A 7 -7.82 7.43 -4.87
CA PRO A 7 -9.06 7.62 -4.11
C PRO A 7 -9.05 6.77 -2.85
N GLU A 8 -9.85 7.18 -1.85
CA GLU A 8 -9.98 6.45 -0.60
C GLU A 8 -10.47 5.01 -0.80
N ALA A 9 -11.42 4.79 -1.72
CA ALA A 9 -11.90 3.44 -2.06
C ALA A 9 -10.77 2.51 -2.52
N LEU A 10 -9.82 3.02 -3.32
CA LEU A 10 -8.67 2.24 -3.76
C LEU A 10 -7.70 1.94 -2.61
N LEU A 11 -7.54 2.87 -1.66
CA LEU A 11 -6.76 2.60 -0.46
C LEU A 11 -7.41 1.51 0.41
N LEU A 12 -8.73 1.55 0.57
CA LEU A 12 -9.45 0.53 1.34
C LEU A 12 -9.34 -0.84 0.67
N GLU A 13 -9.51 -0.90 -0.65
CA GLU A 13 -9.30 -2.13 -1.44
C GLU A 13 -7.86 -2.64 -1.29
N LEU A 14 -6.86 -1.76 -1.42
CA LEU A 14 -5.46 -2.11 -1.20
C LEU A 14 -5.22 -2.74 0.18
N LEU A 15 -5.79 -2.17 1.25
CA LEU A 15 -5.61 -2.66 2.61
C LEU A 15 -6.35 -3.99 2.88
N ASP A 16 -7.41 -4.29 2.11
CA ASP A 16 -8.23 -5.48 2.28
C ASP A 16 -7.68 -6.69 1.51
N ILE A 17 -7.29 -6.50 0.24
CA ILE A 17 -6.92 -7.61 -0.66
C ILE A 17 -5.47 -7.55 -1.17
N GLY A 18 -4.69 -6.54 -0.79
CA GLY A 18 -3.33 -6.39 -1.26
C GLY A 18 -2.35 -7.42 -0.69
N ASP A 19 -1.29 -7.69 -1.44
CA ASP A 19 -0.21 -8.58 -1.02
C ASP A 19 0.55 -7.96 0.15
N THR A 20 0.63 -8.70 1.26
CA THR A 20 1.27 -8.23 2.49
C THR A 20 2.68 -8.80 2.63
N ARG A 21 3.67 -7.94 2.91
CA ARG A 21 5.02 -8.34 3.33
C ARG A 21 5.42 -7.67 4.62
N TYR A 22 5.85 -8.46 5.59
CA TYR A 22 6.32 -7.98 6.88
C TYR A 22 7.80 -7.62 6.78
N LYS A 23 8.14 -6.39 7.20
CA LYS A 23 9.53 -5.98 7.45
C LYS A 23 10.01 -6.50 8.80
N ASP A 24 9.15 -6.39 9.80
CA ASP A 24 9.36 -6.87 11.16
C ASP A 24 7.99 -7.16 11.83
N SER A 25 7.96 -7.34 13.15
CA SER A 25 6.74 -7.68 13.90
C SER A 25 5.65 -6.60 13.87
N GLU A 26 5.99 -5.36 13.53
CA GLU A 26 5.09 -4.21 13.58
C GLU A 26 4.96 -3.52 12.21
N ARG A 27 6.01 -3.55 11.39
CA ARG A 27 6.04 -2.86 10.09
C ARG A 27 5.79 -3.83 8.96
N LEU A 28 4.86 -3.46 8.10
CA LEU A 28 4.55 -4.20 6.88
C LEU A 28 4.29 -3.26 5.71
N TRP A 29 4.35 -3.85 4.52
CA TRP A 29 3.91 -3.26 3.28
C TRP A 29 2.72 -4.03 2.76
N ILE A 30 1.71 -3.32 2.27
CA ILE A 30 0.59 -3.91 1.54
C ILE A 30 0.61 -3.32 0.16
N ALA A 31 0.75 -4.14 -0.88
CA ALA A 31 0.87 -3.66 -2.25
C ALA A 31 -0.05 -4.38 -3.22
N MET A 32 -0.51 -3.67 -4.24
CA MET A 32 -1.44 -4.20 -5.24
C MET A 32 -1.12 -3.62 -6.62
N SER A 33 -1.20 -4.48 -7.64
CA SER A 33 -1.23 -4.05 -9.04
C SER A 33 -2.62 -3.55 -9.38
N VAL A 34 -2.71 -2.36 -9.98
CA VAL A 34 -3.97 -1.80 -10.44
C VAL A 34 -3.95 -1.79 -11.97
N ALA A 35 -4.75 -2.68 -12.59
CA ALA A 35 -4.98 -2.63 -14.02
C ALA A 35 -5.56 -1.24 -14.36
N ASP A 36 -5.07 -0.60 -15.42
CA ASP A 36 -5.43 0.78 -15.83
C ASP A 36 -4.65 1.92 -15.16
N ARG A 37 -3.59 1.60 -14.41
CA ARG A 37 -2.64 2.60 -13.91
C ARG A 37 -1.26 2.43 -14.54
N HIS A 38 -0.72 3.52 -15.09
CA HIS A 38 0.66 3.56 -15.62
C HIS A 38 1.74 3.63 -14.54
N ASP A 39 1.34 3.91 -13.29
CA ASP A 39 2.19 4.00 -12.11
C ASP A 39 2.05 2.80 -11.16
N ASN A 40 1.72 1.63 -11.71
CA ASN A 40 1.76 0.36 -10.98
C ASN A 40 3.20 0.08 -10.47
N LEU A 41 3.45 -0.54 -9.31
CA LEU A 41 2.63 -1.07 -8.21
C LEU A 41 2.25 0.03 -7.19
N ILE A 42 1.04 0.01 -6.62
CA ILE A 42 0.68 0.88 -5.48
C ILE A 42 1.02 0.14 -4.18
N CYS A 43 1.69 0.81 -3.24
CA CYS A 43 2.12 0.23 -1.97
C CYS A 43 1.82 1.15 -0.79
N ALA A 44 1.20 0.61 0.25
CA ALA A 44 1.05 1.26 1.55
C ALA A 44 2.13 0.75 2.50
N ALA A 45 2.92 1.65 3.07
CA ALA A 45 3.77 1.35 4.22
C ALA A 45 2.95 1.54 5.50
N VAL A 46 2.84 0.48 6.28
CA VAL A 46 1.88 0.37 7.38
C VAL A 46 2.59 -0.07 8.66
N VAL A 47 2.13 0.45 9.80
CA VAL A 47 2.51 -0.03 11.13
C VAL A 47 1.28 -0.67 11.78
N LEU A 48 1.44 -1.88 12.29
CA LEU A 48 0.48 -2.65 13.04
C LEU A 48 0.80 -2.55 14.53
N GLU A 49 0.01 -1.73 15.24
CA GLU A 49 0.01 -1.62 16.70
C GLU A 49 -1.38 -2.08 17.21
N ASP A 50 -1.99 -1.37 18.17
CA ASP A 50 -3.41 -1.55 18.53
C ASP A 50 -4.37 -1.22 17.36
N ARG A 51 -3.84 -0.57 16.32
CA ARG A 51 -4.55 -0.18 15.10
C ARG A 51 -3.61 -0.28 13.91
N LEU A 52 -4.21 -0.39 12.73
CA LEU A 52 -3.49 -0.31 11.46
C LEU A 52 -3.27 1.18 11.10
N VAL A 53 -2.02 1.62 11.01
CA VAL A 53 -1.66 3.00 10.69
C VAL A 53 -0.94 3.08 9.35
N VAL A 54 -1.59 3.67 8.35
CA VAL A 54 -0.95 3.96 7.06
C VAL A 54 -0.01 5.15 7.22
N LYS A 55 1.30 4.91 7.11
CA LYS A 55 2.33 5.96 7.24
C LYS A 55 2.56 6.68 5.92
N THR A 56 2.57 5.93 4.82
CA THR A 56 2.90 6.43 3.49
C THR A 56 2.25 5.58 2.41
N ILE A 57 1.89 6.20 1.30
CA ILE A 57 1.44 5.52 0.07
C ILE A 57 2.41 5.87 -1.05
N MET A 58 2.92 4.85 -1.72
CA MET A 58 3.88 4.89 -2.82
C MET A 58 3.23 4.36 -4.10
N HIS A 59 3.71 4.85 -5.23
CA HIS A 59 3.38 4.41 -6.59
C HIS A 59 4.70 4.22 -7.35
N HIS A 60 4.71 3.43 -8.43
CA HIS A 60 5.95 2.88 -9.01
C HIS A 60 6.80 2.09 -7.99
N PHE A 61 6.14 1.41 -7.05
CA PHE A 61 6.86 0.61 -6.07
C PHE A 61 7.32 -0.71 -6.70
N CYS A 62 8.52 -1.16 -6.32
CA CYS A 62 9.01 -2.51 -6.56
C CYS A 62 9.31 -3.14 -5.21
N TRP A 63 8.99 -4.42 -5.07
CA TRP A 63 9.40 -5.17 -3.89
C TRP A 63 10.93 -5.17 -3.76
N GLU A 64 11.42 -4.96 -2.55
CA GLU A 64 12.82 -5.24 -2.21
C GLU A 64 13.03 -6.77 -2.29
N GLU A 65 14.17 -7.19 -2.87
CA GLU A 65 14.60 -8.61 -2.95
C GLU A 65 15.00 -9.18 -1.58
#